data_AF-A0AAE1Y414-F1
#
_entry.id   AF-A0AAE1Y414-F1
#
_cell.length_a   1.000
_cell.length_b   1.000
_cell.length_c   1.000
_cell.angle_alpha   90.00
_cell.angle_beta   90.00
_cell.angle_gamma   90.00
#
_symmetry.space_group_name_H-M   'P 1'
#
loop_
_entity.id
_entity.type
_entity.pdbx_description
1 polymer ?
#
loop_
_entity_poly.entity_id
_entity_poly.type
_entity_poly.pdbx_seq_one_letter_code
_entity_poly.pdbx_strand_id
1 'polypeptide(L)'
;MWLRHPGFLAVVEDSWRSPVQEQSLLKLRAKLNRLKQCLKIWNKEVLGDIFQAIAHAEAGVQVAERNYDASPTDANLIAMNRSTTILQQALAVEEDIWRQESLCKSGGPASKFFRAYWRPSRVQLISTSPL
;
A
#
# COMPACT_ATOMS: atom_id res chain seq x y z
N MET A 1 -9.45 -1.01 0.25
CA MET A 1 -8.17 -1.57 0.66
C MET A 1 -8.40 -2.64 1.71
N TRP A 2 -8.89 -2.35 2.91
CA TRP A 2 -9.34 -3.40 3.85
C TRP A 2 -10.45 -4.28 3.27
N LEU A 3 -11.62 -3.71 2.96
CA LEU A 3 -12.77 -4.46 2.41
C LEU A 3 -12.55 -5.06 1.00
N ARG A 4 -11.48 -4.67 0.30
CA ARG A 4 -11.11 -5.22 -1.02
C ARG A 4 -10.02 -6.29 -0.91
N HIS A 5 -9.31 -6.35 0.21
CA HIS A 5 -8.28 -7.35 0.43
C HIS A 5 -8.97 -8.65 0.86
N PRO A 6 -8.78 -9.77 0.14
CA PRO A 6 -9.50 -11.01 0.41
C PRO A 6 -9.30 -11.52 1.84
N GLY A 7 -8.10 -11.31 2.42
CA GLY A 7 -7.78 -11.69 3.80
C GLY A 7 -8.34 -10.79 4.91
N PHE A 8 -8.89 -9.61 4.61
CA PHE A 8 -9.32 -8.68 5.67
C PHE A 8 -10.51 -9.21 6.47
N LEU A 9 -11.53 -9.74 5.78
CA LEU A 9 -12.71 -10.28 6.45
C LEU A 9 -12.35 -11.48 7.34
N ALA A 10 -11.46 -12.36 6.87
CA ALA A 10 -10.96 -13.48 7.66
C ALA A 10 -10.27 -13.00 8.95
N VAL A 11 -9.37 -12.00 8.87
CA VAL A 11 -8.69 -11.43 10.05
C VAL A 11 -9.68 -10.81 11.04
N VAL A 12 -10.69 -10.08 10.54
CA VAL A 12 -11.74 -9.50 11.39
C VAL A 12 -12.56 -10.60 12.05
N GLU A 13 -12.97 -11.61 11.30
CA GLU A 13 -13.78 -12.72 11.79
C GLU A 13 -13.05 -13.55 12.84
N ASP A 14 -11.80 -13.92 12.60
CA ASP A 14 -10.94 -14.64 13.53
C ASP A 14 -10.73 -13.85 14.82
N SER A 15 -10.46 -12.54 14.68
CA SER A 15 -10.36 -11.61 15.80
C SER A 15 -11.72 -11.31 16.45
N TRP A 16 -12.86 -11.69 15.89
CA TRP A 16 -14.17 -11.47 16.51
C TRP A 16 -14.68 -12.72 17.23
N ARG A 17 -14.38 -13.90 16.68
CA ARG A 17 -14.75 -15.21 17.20
C ARG A 17 -13.94 -15.62 18.42
N SER A 18 -12.68 -15.18 18.54
CA SER A 18 -11.85 -15.65 19.67
C SER A 18 -12.40 -15.18 21.03
N PRO A 19 -12.35 -16.03 22.07
CA PRO A 19 -13.00 -15.76 23.35
C PRO A 19 -12.37 -14.57 24.08
N VAL A 20 -13.16 -13.93 24.93
CA VAL A 20 -12.74 -12.82 25.80
C VAL A 20 -13.33 -13.12 27.18
N GLN A 21 -12.49 -13.03 28.22
CA GLN A 21 -12.85 -13.37 29.60
C GLN A 21 -13.73 -12.32 30.28
N GLU A 22 -13.75 -11.08 29.78
CA GLU A 22 -14.54 -10.00 30.38
C GLU A 22 -16.05 -10.18 30.19
N GLN A 23 -16.82 -9.71 31.18
CA GLN A 23 -18.28 -9.77 31.22
C GLN A 23 -18.90 -8.41 30.86
N SER A 24 -20.17 -8.43 30.43
CA SER A 24 -20.96 -7.22 30.14
C SER A 24 -20.29 -6.28 29.10
N LEU A 25 -20.48 -4.97 29.22
CA LEU A 25 -20.00 -3.92 28.28
C LEU A 25 -18.47 -3.93 28.07
N LEU A 26 -17.71 -4.45 29.03
CA LEU A 26 -16.25 -4.57 28.95
C LEU A 26 -15.83 -5.58 27.85
N LYS A 27 -16.62 -6.63 27.64
CA LYS A 27 -16.42 -7.62 26.57
C LYS A 27 -16.33 -7.00 25.18
N LEU A 28 -17.20 -6.02 24.88
CA LEU A 28 -17.18 -5.31 23.60
C LEU A 28 -15.91 -4.47 23.46
N ARG A 29 -15.55 -3.72 24.50
CA ARG A 29 -14.33 -2.90 24.52
C ARG A 29 -13.09 -3.76 24.32
N ALA A 30 -12.98 -4.89 25.01
CA ALA A 30 -11.86 -5.81 24.87
C ALA A 30 -11.79 -6.42 23.45
N LYS A 31 -12.93 -6.81 22.85
CA LYS A 31 -12.98 -7.26 21.46
C LYS A 31 -12.50 -6.18 20.47
N LEU A 32 -12.95 -4.94 20.64
CA LEU A 32 -12.54 -3.81 19.80
C LEU A 32 -11.05 -3.49 19.96
N ASN A 33 -10.52 -3.52 21.19
CA ASN A 33 -9.10 -3.32 21.45
C ASN A 33 -8.24 -4.42 20.82
N ARG A 34 -8.66 -5.69 20.92
CA ARG A 34 -7.97 -6.80 20.24
C ARG A 34 -8.00 -6.59 18.73
N LEU A 35 -9.17 -6.31 18.16
CA LEU A 35 -9.31 -6.07 16.73
C LEU A 35 -8.39 -4.93 16.26
N LYS A 36 -8.32 -3.84 17.03
CA LYS A 36 -7.38 -2.73 16.76
C LYS A 36 -5.92 -3.19 16.74
N GLN A 37 -5.51 -4.08 17.66
CA GLN A 37 -4.15 -4.62 17.67
C GLN A 37 -3.90 -5.56 16.49
N CYS A 38 -4.82 -6.50 16.21
CA CYS A 38 -4.75 -7.39 15.06
C CYS A 38 -4.64 -6.62 13.74
N LEU A 39 -5.47 -5.59 13.56
CA LEU A 39 -5.41 -4.73 12.38
C LEU A 39 -4.13 -3.91 12.30
N LYS A 40 -3.53 -3.52 13.43
CA LYS A 40 -2.23 -2.84 13.44
C LYS A 40 -1.11 -3.77 12.95
N ILE A 41 -1.11 -5.02 13.39
CA ILE A 41 -0.14 -6.04 12.95
C ILE A 41 -0.36 -6.35 11.47
N TRP A 42 -1.60 -6.66 11.09
CA TRP A 42 -1.97 -6.97 9.73
C TRP A 42 -1.67 -5.83 8.76
N ASN A 43 -1.93 -4.57 9.16
CA ASN A 43 -1.52 -3.41 8.38
C ASN A 43 0.00 -3.37 8.22
N LYS A 44 0.80 -3.66 9.25
CA LYS A 44 2.25 -3.66 9.12
C LYS A 44 2.74 -4.73 8.15
N GLU A 45 2.15 -5.92 8.22
CA GLU A 45 2.52 -7.05 7.36
C GLU A 45 2.09 -6.79 5.91
N VAL A 46 0.85 -6.38 5.68
CA VAL A 46 0.30 -6.19 4.32
C VAL A 46 0.74 -4.86 3.69
N LEU A 47 0.69 -3.74 4.42
CA LEU A 47 1.19 -2.46 3.90
C LEU A 47 2.70 -2.49 3.74
N GLY A 48 3.42 -3.13 4.68
CA GLY A 48 4.87 -3.31 4.60
C GLY A 48 5.28 -4.07 3.35
N ASP A 49 4.55 -5.14 3.01
CA ASP A 49 4.76 -5.92 1.79
C ASP A 49 4.55 -5.05 0.53
N ILE A 50 3.54 -4.17 0.52
CA ILE A 50 3.30 -3.24 -0.61
C ILE A 50 4.45 -2.21 -0.74
N PHE A 51 4.94 -1.63 0.35
CA PHE A 51 6.08 -0.72 0.29
C PHE A 51 7.37 -1.44 -0.16
N GLN A 52 7.55 -2.69 0.26
CA GLN A 52 8.66 -3.51 -0.21
C GLN A 52 8.53 -3.87 -1.70
N ALA A 53 7.32 -4.21 -2.16
CA ALA A 53 7.03 -4.46 -3.56
C ALA A 53 7.31 -3.23 -4.44
N ILE A 54 6.98 -2.03 -3.96
CA ILE A 54 7.32 -0.76 -4.64
C ILE A 54 8.84 -0.60 -4.73
N ALA A 55 9.57 -0.75 -3.62
CA ALA A 55 11.03 -0.63 -3.63
C ALA A 55 11.71 -1.64 -4.58
N HIS A 56 11.20 -2.87 -4.62
CA HIS A 56 11.67 -3.89 -5.57
C HIS A 56 11.34 -3.52 -7.02
N ALA A 57 10.14 -3.01 -7.29
CA ALA A 57 9.75 -2.55 -8.62
C ALA A 57 10.56 -1.34 -9.09
N GLU A 58 10.85 -0.37 -8.21
CA GLU A 58 11.73 0.77 -8.48
C GLU A 58 13.15 0.32 -8.85
N ALA A 59 13.73 -0.61 -8.09
CA ALA A 59 15.03 -1.19 -8.43
C ALA A 59 15.00 -1.92 -9.79
N GLY A 60 13.91 -2.63 -10.09
CA GLY A 60 13.70 -3.29 -11.37
C GLY A 60 13.61 -2.33 -12.55
N VAL A 61 12.98 -1.17 -12.37
CA VAL A 61 12.94 -0.08 -13.37
C VAL A 61 14.34 0.47 -13.59
N GLN A 62 15.07 0.83 -12.52
CA GLN A 62 16.44 1.38 -12.65
C GLN A 62 17.39 0.43 -13.38
N VAL A 63 17.31 -0.88 -13.12
CA VAL A 63 18.12 -1.88 -13.84
C VAL A 63 17.72 -1.94 -15.31
N ALA A 64 16.42 -1.91 -15.62
CA ALA A 64 15.94 -1.96 -16.99
C ALA A 64 16.30 -0.70 -17.79
N GLU A 65 16.25 0.49 -17.16
CA GLU A 65 16.72 1.75 -17.74
C GLU A 65 18.22 1.68 -18.05
N ARG A 66 19.06 1.27 -17.10
CA ARG A 66 20.52 1.11 -17.33
C ARG A 66 20.83 0.15 -18.48
N ASN A 67 20.08 -0.95 -18.60
CA ASN A 67 20.24 -1.91 -19.68
C ASN A 67 19.83 -1.31 -21.04
N TYR A 68 18.81 -0.46 -21.06
CA TYR A 68 18.40 0.28 -22.26
C TYR A 68 19.42 1.35 -22.65
N ASP A 69 19.94 2.13 -21.69
CA ASP A 69 21.00 3.12 -21.93
C ASP A 69 22.28 2.48 -22.48
N ALA A 70 22.64 1.31 -21.96
CA ALA A 70 23.79 0.54 -22.44
C ALA A 70 23.55 -0.07 -23.83
N SER A 71 22.31 -0.47 -24.13
CA SER A 71 21.93 -1.08 -25.41
C SER A 71 20.47 -0.78 -25.77
N PRO A 72 20.21 0.20 -26.67
CA PRO A 72 18.86 0.58 -27.06
C PRO A 72 18.31 -0.41 -28.09
N THR A 73 17.88 -1.57 -27.59
CA THR A 73 17.26 -2.66 -28.36
C THR A 73 15.77 -2.77 -28.01
N ASP A 74 14.92 -3.17 -28.95
CA ASP A 74 13.48 -3.41 -28.73
C ASP A 74 13.20 -4.34 -27.53
N ALA A 75 14.03 -5.36 -27.32
CA ALA A 75 13.91 -6.26 -26.18
C ALA A 75 14.10 -5.52 -24.82
N ASN A 76 15.06 -4.60 -24.76
CA ASN A 76 15.33 -3.80 -23.55
C ASN A 76 14.25 -2.74 -23.35
N LEU A 77 13.72 -2.15 -24.42
CA LEU A 77 12.58 -1.24 -24.36
C LEU A 77 11.32 -1.94 -23.81
N ILE A 78 11.04 -3.16 -24.27
CA ILE A 78 9.93 -3.97 -23.77
C ILE A 78 10.14 -4.32 -22.29
N ALA A 79 11.36 -4.67 -21.88
CA ALA A 79 11.70 -4.96 -20.49
C ALA A 79 11.51 -3.73 -19.59
N MET A 80 11.97 -2.55 -20.03
CA MET A 80 11.77 -1.28 -19.34
C MET A 80 10.30 -0.96 -19.17
N ASN A 81 9.51 -1.01 -20.25
CA ASN A 81 8.07 -0.75 -20.20
C ASN A 81 7.33 -1.73 -19.26
N ARG A 82 7.72 -3.01 -19.23
CA ARG A 82 7.16 -3.99 -18.29
C ARG A 82 7.47 -3.63 -16.84
N SER A 83 8.72 -3.34 -16.52
CA SER A 83 9.12 -2.91 -15.16
C SER A 83 8.36 -1.64 -14.74
N THR A 84 8.24 -0.67 -15.64
CA THR A 84 7.50 0.58 -15.38
C THR A 84 6.02 0.32 -15.14
N THR A 85 5.40 -0.59 -15.90
CA THR A 85 3.99 -0.97 -15.72
C THR A 85 3.77 -1.62 -14.35
N ILE A 86 4.68 -2.49 -13.91
CA ILE A 86 4.63 -3.13 -12.59
C ILE A 86 4.74 -2.08 -11.49
N LEU A 87 5.67 -1.13 -11.61
CA LEU A 87 5.81 -0.04 -10.66
C LEU A 87 4.55 0.82 -10.58
N GLN A 88 3.95 1.18 -11.73
CA GLN A 88 2.71 1.95 -11.78
C GLN A 88 1.55 1.25 -11.08
N GLN A 89 1.42 -0.08 -11.26
CA GLN A 89 0.40 -0.87 -10.57
C GLN A 89 0.60 -0.85 -9.05
N ALA A 90 1.83 -1.02 -8.58
CA ALA A 90 2.15 -0.99 -7.15
C ALA A 90 1.88 0.40 -6.54
N LEU A 91 2.22 1.47 -7.25
CA LEU A 91 1.95 2.85 -6.83
C LEU A 91 0.44 3.16 -6.79
N ALA A 92 -0.36 2.63 -7.71
CA ALA A 92 -1.81 2.78 -7.69
C ALA A 92 -2.44 2.12 -6.45
N VAL A 93 -1.91 0.96 -6.02
CA VAL A 93 -2.33 0.31 -4.78
C VAL A 93 -1.97 1.15 -3.56
N GLU A 94 -0.75 1.71 -3.52
CA GLU A 94 -0.34 2.66 -2.48
C GLU A 94 -1.25 3.90 -2.45
N GLU A 95 -1.58 4.48 -3.60
CA GLU A 95 -2.47 5.63 -3.68
C GLU A 95 -3.83 5.34 -3.03
N ASP A 96 -4.40 4.18 -3.34
CA ASP A 96 -5.68 3.72 -2.79
C ASP A 96 -5.59 3.54 -1.26
N ILE A 97 -4.46 3.07 -0.73
CA ILE A 97 -4.21 2.99 0.72
C ILE A 97 -4.30 4.38 1.34
N TRP A 98 -3.49 5.33 0.86
CA TRP A 98 -3.40 6.66 1.44
C TRP A 98 -4.72 7.43 1.32
N ARG A 99 -5.42 7.27 0.20
CA ARG A 99 -6.75 7.84 0.00
C ARG A 99 -7.72 7.32 1.06
N GLN A 100 -7.75 6.01 1.31
CA GLN A 100 -8.64 5.42 2.33
C GLN A 100 -8.28 5.82 3.75
N GLU A 101 -6.99 5.78 4.10
CA GLU A 101 -6.55 6.24 5.42
C GLU A 101 -6.96 7.69 5.67
N SER A 102 -6.83 8.54 4.66
CA SER A 102 -7.20 9.94 4.77
C SER A 102 -8.70 10.12 5.02
N LEU A 103 -9.55 9.33 4.34
CA LEU A 103 -11.00 9.34 4.53
C LEU A 103 -11.40 8.86 5.93
N CYS A 104 -10.77 7.78 6.41
CA CYS A 104 -11.03 7.27 7.76
C CYS A 104 -10.60 8.25 8.86
N LYS A 105 -9.51 9.00 8.63
CA LYS A 105 -9.00 10.00 9.58
C LYS A 105 -9.73 11.35 9.50
N SER A 106 -10.27 11.75 8.35
CA SER A 106 -10.87 13.07 8.14
C SER A 106 -12.39 13.10 7.95
N GLY A 107 -13.07 11.96 7.88
CA GLY A 107 -14.55 11.88 7.87
C GLY A 107 -15.25 12.49 6.64
N GLY A 108 -14.55 12.86 5.55
CA GLY A 108 -15.18 13.54 4.41
C GLY A 108 -14.19 14.21 3.44
N PRO A 109 -14.67 14.70 2.26
CA PRO A 109 -14.01 14.46 0.98
C PRO A 109 -12.78 15.34 0.69
N ALA A 110 -11.78 14.68 0.09
CA ALA A 110 -10.48 15.18 -0.33
C ALA A 110 -9.68 15.86 0.80
N SER A 111 -9.20 15.03 1.73
CA SER A 111 -8.20 15.40 2.72
C SER A 111 -7.06 16.15 2.04
N LYS A 112 -6.92 17.45 2.38
CA LYS A 112 -5.84 18.33 1.89
C LYS A 112 -4.46 17.68 2.09
N PHE A 113 -4.33 16.78 3.06
CA PHE A 113 -3.14 15.96 3.31
C PHE A 113 -2.74 15.05 2.14
N PHE A 114 -3.68 14.34 1.51
CA PHE A 114 -3.34 13.45 0.38
C PHE A 114 -2.74 14.25 -0.79
N ARG A 115 -3.30 15.44 -1.05
CA ARG A 115 -2.85 16.32 -2.13
C ARG A 115 -1.56 17.08 -1.79
N ALA A 116 -1.33 17.39 -0.52
CA ALA A 116 -0.17 18.18 -0.06
C ALA A 116 1.05 17.33 0.35
N TYR A 117 0.86 16.08 0.79
CA TYR A 117 1.95 15.27 1.35
C TYR A 117 2.33 14.09 0.46
N TRP A 118 1.35 13.33 -0.05
CA TRP A 118 1.65 12.13 -0.87
C TRP A 118 2.08 12.48 -2.30
N ARG A 119 1.37 13.41 -2.97
CA ARG A 119 1.70 13.80 -4.36
C ARG A 119 3.14 14.32 -4.52
N PRO A 120 3.65 15.26 -3.71
CA PRO A 120 5.01 15.79 -3.91
C PRO A 120 6.11 14.76 -3.69
N SER A 121 5.97 13.87 -2.69
CA SER A 121 6.96 12.83 -2.38
C SER A 121 7.11 11.75 -3.45
N ARG A 122 6.11 11.57 -4.32
CA ARG A 122 6.14 10.60 -5.43
C ARG A 122 6.38 11.24 -6.80
N VAL A 123 5.96 12.50 -6.99
CA VAL A 123 6.28 13.26 -8.22
C VAL A 123 7.80 13.41 -8.38
N GLN A 124 8.55 13.60 -7.30
CA GLN A 124 10.02 13.66 -7.34
C GLN A 124 10.69 12.33 -7.74
N LEU A 125 10.06 11.18 -7.50
CA LEU A 125 10.58 9.86 -7.89
C LEU A 125 10.25 9.52 -9.35
N ILE A 126 9.10 9.98 -9.84
CA ILE A 126 8.64 9.78 -11.22
C ILE A 126 9.31 10.79 -12.18
N SER A 127 9.67 12.00 -11.70
CA SER A 127 10.32 13.03 -12.52
C SER A 127 11.85 12.90 -12.61
N THR A 128 12.46 11.93 -11.92
CA THR A 128 13.92 11.71 -11.91
C THR A 128 14.41 10.68 -12.92
N SER A 129 13.54 10.05 -13.71
CA SER A 129 13.96 9.35 -14.94
C SER A 129 14.16 10.41 -16.02
N PRO A 130 15.42 10.77 -16.37
CA PRO A 130 15.65 11.65 -17.50
C PRO A 130 15.39 10.88 -18.79
N LEU A 131 14.89 11.62 -19.78
CA LEU A 131 14.76 11.21 -21.18
C LEU A 131 16.05 10.63 -21.77
#